data_AF-A0A8I1ZLW7-F1
#
_entry.id   AF-A0A8I1ZLW7-F1
#
_cell.length_a   1.000
_cell.length_b   1.000
_cell.length_c   1.000
_cell.angle_alpha   90.00
_cell.angle_beta   90.00
_cell.angle_gamma   90.00
#
_symmetry.space_group_name_H-M   'P 1'
#
loop_
_entity.id
_entity.type
_entity.pdbx_description
1 polymer ?
#
loop_
_entity_poly.entity_id
_entity_poly.type
_entity_poly.pdbx_seq_one_letter_code
_entity_poly.pdbx_strand_id
1 'polypeptide(L)'
;MGLIFDTTELIRLERDAGIIQELISEAGDVPFGISIITVSELLHGVERAASNAVRVRRQAFVEGVLDQFPILPFDMPAARVHARIWASLAAQGEMIGAHDLIIAATAISLDYEVVTSTMRDFTKVDGLRVRKG
;
A
#
# COMPACT_ATOMS: atom_id res chain seq x y z
N MET A 1 -9.08 -1.89 14.51
CA MET A 1 -7.96 -2.51 13.78
C MET A 1 -8.41 -2.75 12.35
N GLY A 2 -7.69 -2.21 11.36
CA GLY A 2 -8.02 -2.31 9.93
C GLY A 2 -6.88 -2.90 9.10
N LEU A 3 -7.04 -2.97 7.78
CA LEU A 3 -6.04 -3.47 6.83
C LEU A 3 -5.60 -2.37 5.85
N ILE A 4 -4.32 -2.33 5.54
CA ILE A 4 -3.80 -1.53 4.43
C ILE A 4 -3.09 -2.46 3.44
N PHE A 5 -3.54 -2.43 2.18
CA PHE A 5 -2.95 -3.23 1.12
C PHE A 5 -1.79 -2.47 0.48
N ASP A 6 -0.63 -3.11 0.46
CA ASP A 6 0.58 -2.60 -0.20
C ASP A 6 0.45 -2.65 -1.73
N THR A 7 1.20 -1.81 -2.42
CA THR A 7 1.27 -1.71 -3.87
C THR A 7 1.63 -3.04 -4.53
N THR A 8 2.48 -3.85 -3.89
CA THR A 8 2.86 -5.16 -4.44
C THR A 8 1.68 -6.13 -4.51
N GLU A 9 0.72 -6.05 -3.59
CA GLU A 9 -0.52 -6.82 -3.66
C GLU A 9 -1.37 -6.37 -4.84
N LEU A 10 -1.55 -5.05 -5.00
CA LEU A 10 -2.37 -4.52 -6.09
C LEU A 10 -1.78 -4.81 -7.48
N ILE A 11 -0.46 -4.80 -7.64
CA ILE A 11 0.18 -5.15 -8.93
C ILE A 11 -0.07 -6.62 -9.30
N ARG A 12 -0.22 -7.53 -8.31
CA ARG A 12 -0.65 -8.91 -8.60
C ARG A 12 -2.05 -8.93 -9.22
N LEU A 13 -2.93 -8.04 -8.77
CA LEU A 13 -4.31 -7.90 -9.26
C LEU A 13 -4.40 -7.42 -10.71
N GLU A 14 -3.43 -6.64 -11.21
CA GLU A 14 -3.41 -6.22 -12.64
C GLU A 14 -3.39 -7.44 -13.58
N ARG A 15 -2.90 -8.59 -13.11
CA ARG A 15 -2.80 -9.84 -13.88
C ARG A 15 -4.03 -10.73 -13.76
N ASP A 16 -4.85 -10.52 -12.74
CA ASP A 16 -6.06 -11.32 -12.47
C ASP A 16 -7.10 -10.47 -11.73
N ALA A 17 -8.08 -9.97 -12.50
CA ALA A 17 -9.14 -9.12 -11.99
C ALA A 17 -10.08 -9.81 -10.98
N GLY A 18 -10.05 -11.15 -10.88
CA GLY A 18 -10.86 -11.90 -9.91
C GLY A 18 -10.39 -11.71 -8.46
N ILE A 19 -9.11 -11.37 -8.26
CA ILE A 19 -8.47 -11.33 -6.94
C ILE A 19 -8.85 -10.07 -6.14
N ILE A 20 -9.31 -8.98 -6.78
CA ILE A 20 -9.80 -7.80 -6.04
C ILE A 20 -10.95 -8.19 -5.12
N GLN A 21 -11.88 -9.00 -5.62
CA GLN A 21 -13.02 -9.48 -4.82
C GLN A 21 -12.59 -10.46 -3.73
N GLU A 22 -11.53 -11.25 -3.97
CA GLU A 22 -10.96 -12.12 -2.95
C GLU A 22 -10.35 -11.30 -1.80
N LEU A 23 -9.55 -10.26 -2.08
CA LEU A 23 -8.97 -9.40 -1.04
C LEU A 23 -10.04 -8.65 -0.24
N ILE A 24 -11.09 -8.15 -0.92
CA ILE A 24 -12.23 -7.51 -0.25
C ILE A 24 -12.97 -8.53 0.62
N SER A 25 -13.18 -9.75 0.11
CA SER A 25 -13.81 -10.82 0.88
C SER A 25 -12.96 -11.26 2.08
N GLU A 26 -11.63 -11.25 1.96
CA GLU A 26 -10.71 -11.58 3.06
C GLU A 26 -10.72 -10.51 4.15
N ALA A 27 -10.89 -9.24 3.77
CA ALA A 27 -11.09 -8.16 4.75
C ALA A 27 -12.39 -8.35 5.53
N GLY A 28 -13.43 -8.90 4.90
CA GLY A 28 -14.74 -9.10 5.52
C GLY A 28 -15.32 -7.76 6.03
N ASP A 29 -15.69 -7.70 7.30
CA ASP A 29 -16.21 -6.47 7.94
C ASP A 29 -15.10 -5.55 8.49
N VAL A 30 -13.83 -5.91 8.32
CA VAL A 30 -12.69 -5.14 8.83
C VAL A 30 -12.47 -3.91 7.95
N PRO A 31 -12.32 -2.69 8.51
CA PRO A 31 -11.99 -1.50 7.72
C PRO A 31 -10.71 -1.74 6.93
N PHE A 32 -10.72 -1.39 5.64
CA PHE A 32 -9.56 -1.58 4.78
C PHE A 32 -9.34 -0.41 3.83
N GLY A 33 -8.17 -0.35 3.20
CA GLY A 33 -7.88 0.63 2.17
C GLY A 33 -6.47 0.50 1.61
N ILE A 34 -6.10 1.49 0.80
CA ILE A 34 -4.77 1.62 0.19
C ILE A 34 -4.21 3.00 0.52
N SER A 35 -2.89 3.12 0.66
CA SER A 35 -2.26 4.42 0.88
C SER A 35 -2.38 5.30 -0.37
N ILE A 36 -2.49 6.63 -0.19
CA ILE A 36 -2.40 7.57 -1.31
C ILE A 36 -1.09 7.44 -2.09
N ILE A 37 0.00 7.01 -1.44
CA ILE A 37 1.27 6.78 -2.14
C ILE A 37 1.18 5.57 -3.09
N THR A 38 0.45 4.52 -2.70
CA THR A 38 0.16 3.37 -3.55
C THR A 38 -0.64 3.78 -4.78
N VAL A 39 -1.62 4.68 -4.63
CA VAL A 39 -2.34 5.27 -5.77
C VAL A 39 -1.38 5.98 -6.73
N SER A 40 -0.45 6.76 -6.19
CA SER A 40 0.58 7.42 -7.00
C SER A 40 1.47 6.42 -7.76
N GLU A 41 1.86 5.31 -7.14
CA GLU A 41 2.67 4.26 -7.78
C GLU A 41 1.90 3.56 -8.93
N LEU A 42 0.62 3.28 -8.72
CA LEU A 42 -0.25 2.70 -9.74
C LEU A 42 -0.41 3.64 -10.94
N LEU A 43 -0.70 4.92 -10.70
CA LEU A 43 -0.81 5.95 -11.75
C LEU A 43 0.53 6.17 -12.47
N HIS A 44 1.65 6.12 -11.76
CA HIS A 44 2.97 6.15 -12.37
C HIS A 44 3.17 4.97 -13.35
N GLY A 45 2.66 3.78 -13.00
CA GLY A 45 2.62 2.62 -13.89
C GLY A 45 1.85 2.88 -15.19
N VAL A 46 0.76 3.65 -15.14
CA VAL A 46 -0.01 4.08 -16.32
C VAL A 46 0.85 5.00 -17.21
N GLU A 47 1.46 6.02 -16.61
CA GLU A 47 2.27 7.02 -17.33
C GLU A 47 3.53 6.42 -17.97
N ARG A 48 4.05 5.32 -17.40
CA ARG A 48 5.19 4.58 -17.96
C ARG A 48 4.83 3.53 -19.03
N ALA A 49 3.57 3.43 -19.43
CA ALA A 49 3.13 2.40 -20.36
C ALA A 49 3.85 2.50 -21.73
N ALA A 50 4.41 1.37 -22.19
CA ALA A 50 5.17 1.29 -23.44
C ALA A 50 4.34 1.45 -24.72
N SER A 51 3.01 1.34 -24.64
CA SER A 51 2.10 1.55 -25.76
C SER A 51 0.74 2.04 -25.28
N ASN A 52 -0.02 2.67 -26.18
CA ASN A 52 -1.37 3.15 -25.87
C ASN A 52 -2.30 2.02 -25.39
N ALA A 53 -2.19 0.83 -25.99
CA ALA A 53 -2.96 -0.33 -25.56
C ALA A 53 -2.63 -0.76 -24.11
N VAL A 54 -1.36 -0.69 -23.70
CA VAL A 54 -0.97 -0.95 -22.30
C VAL A 54 -1.47 0.15 -21.38
N ARG A 55 -1.40 1.41 -21.81
CA ARG A 55 -1.86 2.57 -21.03
C ARG A 55 -3.35 2.46 -20.71
N VAL A 56 -4.19 2.19 -21.72
CA VAL A 56 -5.64 2.04 -21.55
C VAL A 56 -5.99 0.92 -20.59
N ARG A 57 -5.32 -0.24 -20.70
CA ARG A 57 -5.54 -1.38 -19.79
C ARG A 57 -5.19 -1.03 -18.35
N ARG A 58 -4.02 -0.41 -18.14
CA ARG A 58 -3.58 0.02 -16.81
C ARG A 58 -4.49 1.07 -16.21
N GLN A 59 -4.91 2.06 -17.01
CA GLN A 59 -5.88 3.06 -16.54
C GLN A 59 -7.16 2.37 -16.06
N ALA A 60 -7.73 1.48 -16.85
CA ALA A 60 -8.96 0.75 -16.47
C ALA A 60 -8.78 -0.06 -15.17
N PHE A 61 -7.61 -0.69 -14.99
CA PHE A 61 -7.28 -1.37 -13.74
C PHE A 61 -7.23 -0.40 -12.55
N VAL A 62 -6.52 0.73 -12.69
CA VAL A 62 -6.40 1.72 -11.61
C VAL A 62 -7.76 2.31 -11.24
N GLU A 63 -8.59 2.68 -12.21
CA GLU A 63 -9.96 3.15 -11.92
C GLU A 63 -10.77 2.08 -11.17
N GLY A 64 -10.68 0.81 -11.57
CA GLY A 64 -11.35 -0.28 -10.87
C GLY A 64 -10.88 -0.47 -9.42
N VAL A 65 -9.61 -0.18 -9.12
CA VAL A 65 -9.09 -0.16 -7.74
C VAL A 65 -9.65 1.05 -6.98
N LEU A 66 -9.64 2.24 -7.58
CA LEU A 66 -10.10 3.48 -6.93
C LEU A 66 -11.60 3.47 -6.63
N ASP A 67 -12.40 2.76 -7.44
CA ASP A 67 -13.83 2.57 -7.20
C ASP A 67 -14.14 1.62 -6.03
N GLN A 68 -13.21 0.73 -5.66
CA GLN A 68 -13.44 -0.34 -4.69
C GLN A 68 -12.69 -0.15 -3.37
N PHE A 69 -11.54 0.52 -3.37
CA PHE A 69 -10.70 0.68 -2.19
C PHE A 69 -10.78 2.09 -1.60
N PRO A 70 -11.09 2.23 -0.30
CA PRO A 70 -10.90 3.49 0.40
C PRO A 70 -9.44 3.96 0.31
N ILE A 71 -9.25 5.25 0.01
CA ILE A 71 -7.92 5.86 -0.07
C ILE A 71 -7.56 6.47 1.28
N LEU A 72 -6.48 5.98 1.87
CA LEU A 72 -5.97 6.42 3.16
C LEU A 72 -4.94 7.54 2.94
N PRO A 73 -5.17 8.76 3.48
CA PRO A 73 -4.29 9.89 3.25
C PRO A 73 -2.97 9.75 4.02
N PHE A 74 -1.92 10.37 3.49
CA PHE A 74 -0.74 10.69 4.29
C PHE A 74 -0.93 12.09 4.90
N ASP A 75 -1.43 12.12 6.12
CA ASP A 75 -1.82 13.33 6.83
C ASP A 75 -0.87 13.65 8.00
N MET A 76 -1.24 14.60 8.85
CA MET A 76 -0.38 15.05 9.96
C MET A 76 -0.08 13.94 10.99
N PRO A 77 -1.06 13.12 11.45
CA PRO A 77 -0.78 11.90 12.21
C PRO A 77 0.22 10.96 11.53
N ALA A 78 0.00 10.60 10.26
CA ALA A 78 0.89 9.71 9.52
C ALA A 78 2.31 10.31 9.39
N ALA A 79 2.42 11.61 9.12
CA ALA A 79 3.71 12.31 9.02
C ALA A 79 4.51 12.27 10.34
N ARG A 80 3.85 12.37 11.50
CA ARG A 80 4.52 12.23 12.80
C ARG A 80 5.03 10.82 13.03
N VAL A 81 4.25 9.80 12.65
CA VAL A 81 4.68 8.40 12.73
C VAL A 81 5.87 8.16 11.79
N HIS A 82 5.76 8.63 10.54
CA HIS A 82 6.80 8.53 9.51
C HIS A 82 8.15 9.05 10.00
N ALA A 83 8.18 10.28 10.55
CA ALA A 83 9.40 10.88 11.07
C ALA A 83 10.02 10.03 12.20
N ARG A 84 9.21 9.43 13.07
CA ARG A 84 9.70 8.54 14.14
C ARG A 84 10.28 7.25 13.60
N ILE A 85 9.58 6.57 12.68
CA ILE A 85 10.08 5.34 12.05
C ILE A 85 11.40 5.63 11.34
N TRP A 86 11.45 6.71 10.56
CA TRP A 86 12.65 7.08 9.80
C TRP A 86 13.86 7.31 10.71
N ALA A 87 13.68 8.10 11.78
CA ALA A 87 14.75 8.36 12.74
C ALA A 87 15.23 7.07 13.43
N SER A 88 14.30 6.16 13.76
CA SER A 88 14.63 4.87 14.38
C SER A 88 15.46 3.99 13.45
N LEU A 89 15.00 3.79 12.22
CA LEU A 89 15.72 2.99 11.21
C LEU A 89 17.10 3.58 10.92
N ALA A 90 17.19 4.90 10.75
CA ALA A 90 18.46 5.58 10.49
C ALA A 90 19.45 5.41 11.66
N ALA A 91 18.99 5.46 12.90
CA ALA A 91 19.83 5.22 14.08
C ALA A 91 20.36 3.78 14.15
N GLN A 92 19.64 2.82 13.56
CA GLN A 92 20.03 1.40 13.47
C GLN A 92 20.89 1.11 12.24
N GLY A 93 21.14 2.09 11.36
CA GLY A 93 21.81 1.87 10.07
C GLY A 93 20.93 1.09 9.08
N GLU A 94 19.63 1.04 9.32
CA GLU A 94 18.64 0.38 8.47
C GLU A 94 17.90 1.38 7.58
N MET A 95 17.34 0.85 6.50
CA MET A 95 16.51 1.61 5.58
C MET A 95 15.50 0.68 4.89
N ILE A 96 14.35 1.28 4.55
CA ILE A 96 13.27 0.70 3.75
C ILE A 96 12.95 1.65 2.60
N GLY A 97 12.19 1.19 1.62
CA GLY A 97 11.72 2.04 0.52
C GLY A 97 11.00 3.29 1.05
N ALA A 98 11.20 4.44 0.39
CA ALA A 98 10.57 5.68 0.81
C ALA A 98 9.02 5.61 0.76
N HIS A 99 8.46 4.89 -0.21
CA HIS A 99 7.02 4.65 -0.28
C HIS A 99 6.55 3.64 0.77
N ASP A 100 7.30 2.55 0.99
CA ASP A 100 7.02 1.58 2.06
C ASP A 100 7.00 2.25 3.44
N LEU A 101 7.90 3.21 3.67
CA LEU A 101 7.93 4.02 4.88
C LEU A 101 6.66 4.86 5.06
N ILE A 102 6.13 5.43 3.97
CA ILE A 102 4.85 6.15 3.98
C ILE A 102 3.70 5.17 4.28
N ILE A 103 3.67 4.01 3.64
CA ILE A 103 2.64 2.96 3.88
C ILE A 103 2.67 2.50 5.34
N ALA A 104 3.84 2.16 5.88
CA ALA A 104 4.03 1.74 7.26
C ALA A 104 3.59 2.83 8.26
N ALA A 105 3.92 4.08 7.97
CA ALA A 105 3.52 5.20 8.81
C ALA A 105 2.00 5.42 8.82
N THR A 106 1.37 5.36 7.64
CA THR A 106 -0.10 5.43 7.52
C THR A 106 -0.75 4.29 8.28
N ALA A 107 -0.26 3.06 8.13
CA ALA A 107 -0.76 1.88 8.83
C ALA A 107 -0.76 2.06 10.36
N ILE A 108 0.40 2.41 10.93
CA ILE A 108 0.53 2.60 12.38
C ILE A 108 -0.33 3.76 12.86
N SER A 109 -0.44 4.85 12.08
CA SER A 109 -1.25 6.02 12.48
C SER A 109 -2.74 5.72 12.62
N LEU A 110 -3.24 4.72 11.89
CA LEU A 110 -4.63 4.29 11.88
C LEU A 110 -4.89 3.04 12.74
N ASP A 111 -3.85 2.47 13.35
CA ASP A 111 -3.89 1.15 14.00
C ASP A 111 -4.30 0.03 13.02
N TYR A 112 -3.70 0.04 11.82
CA TYR A 112 -3.95 -0.93 10.74
C TYR A 112 -2.76 -1.90 10.60
N GLU A 113 -3.03 -3.08 10.04
CA GLU A 113 -2.05 -4.09 9.66
C GLU A 113 -1.75 -4.00 8.15
N VAL A 114 -0.48 -4.12 7.77
CA VAL A 114 -0.05 -4.14 6.37
C VAL A 114 -0.22 -5.53 5.79
N VAL A 115 -0.93 -5.63 4.66
CA VAL A 115 -1.00 -6.83 3.82
C VAL A 115 -0.05 -6.64 2.64
N THR A 116 0.96 -7.51 2.53
CA THR A 116 2.03 -7.38 1.53
C THR A 116 2.60 -8.73 1.10
N SER A 117 3.09 -8.78 -0.14
CA SER A 117 3.78 -9.94 -0.69
C SER A 117 5.28 -9.89 -0.40
N THR A 118 5.78 -8.73 0.06
CA THR A 118 7.18 -8.43 0.34
C THR A 118 7.37 -7.94 1.77
N MET A 119 7.33 -8.86 2.74
CA MET A 119 7.42 -8.52 4.16
C MET A 119 8.76 -7.93 4.63
N ARG A 120 9.86 -8.21 3.91
CA ARG A 120 11.23 -7.99 4.39
C ARG A 120 11.49 -6.57 4.91
N ASP A 121 10.92 -5.57 4.24
CA ASP A 121 11.12 -4.17 4.62
C ASP A 121 10.18 -3.78 5.76
N PHE A 122 8.91 -4.18 5.70
CA PHE A 122 7.94 -3.90 6.76
C PHE A 122 8.29 -4.56 8.11
N THR A 123 8.94 -5.73 8.12
CA THR A 123 9.36 -6.40 9.36
C THR A 123 10.44 -5.64 10.14
N LYS A 124 11.10 -4.65 9.54
CA LYS A 124 12.08 -3.79 10.21
C LYS A 124 11.43 -2.66 11.01
N VAL A 125 10.14 -2.42 10.83
CA VAL A 125 9.43 -1.29 11.46
C VAL A 125 8.85 -1.71 12.80
N ASP A 126 9.43 -1.20 13.88
CA ASP A 126 8.92 -1.44 15.23
C ASP A 126 7.47 -0.97 15.40
N GLY A 127 6.63 -1.85 15.95
CA GLY A 127 5.21 -1.57 16.19
C GLY A 127 4.30 -1.71 14.96
N LEU A 128 4.85 -2.08 13.80
CA LEU A 128 4.05 -2.40 12.62
C LEU A 128 3.55 -3.84 12.68
N ARG A 129 2.24 -4.04 12.45
CA ARG A 129 1.69 -5.38 12.19
C ARG A 129 1.73 -5.65 10.70
N VAL A 130 2.17 -6.85 10.34
CA VAL A 130 2.36 -7.26 8.95
C VAL A 130 1.87 -8.69 8.80
N ARG A 131 1.07 -8.93 7.76
CA ARG A 131 0.68 -10.28 7.34
C ARG A 131 0.94 -10.49 5.86
N LYS A 132 1.05 -11.75 5.48
CA LYS A 132 1.13 -12.17 4.08
C LYS A 132 -0.24 -12.01 3.42
N GLY A 133 -0.25 -11.42 2.22
CA GLY A 133 -1.31 -11.60 1.23
C GLY A 133 -1.13 -12.86 0.39
#